data_AF-A0A925GJX9-F1
#
_entry.id   AF-A0A925GJX9-F1
#
_cell.length_a   1.000
_cell.length_b   1.000
_cell.length_c   1.000
_cell.angle_alpha   90.00
_cell.angle_beta   90.00
_cell.angle_gamma   90.00
#
_symmetry.space_group_name_H-M   'P 1'
#
loop_
_entity.id
_entity.type
_entity.pdbx_description
1 polymer ?
#
loop_
_entity_poly.entity_id
_entity_poly.type
_entity_poly.pdbx_seq_one_letter_code
_entity_poly.pdbx_strand_id
1 'polypeptide(L)' 'MNASQPTPPRPPRWAERLLTWLHPSETREEVQGDLRELFTDWHRRAGVRRARIRYVWGVLSV' A
#
# COMPACT_ATOMS: atom_id res chain seq x y z
N MET A 1 16.86 -1.97 26.41
CA MET A 1 15.48 -1.52 26.17
C MET A 1 15.14 -1.78 24.71
N ASN A 2 14.52 -2.92 24.38
CA ASN A 2 14.12 -3.22 23.00
C ASN A 2 12.78 -2.53 22.74
N ALA A 3 12.81 -1.35 22.11
CA ALA A 3 11.58 -0.71 21.65
C ALA A 3 11.00 -1.57 20.53
N SER A 4 9.89 -2.24 20.80
CA SER A 4 9.08 -2.92 19.78
C SER A 4 8.62 -1.86 18.78
N GLN A 5 9.36 -1.71 17.68
CA GLN A 5 8.98 -0.83 16.59
C GLN A 5 7.58 -1.26 16.13
N PRO A 6 6.58 -0.37 16.10
CA PRO A 6 5.25 -0.72 15.63
C PRO A 6 5.37 -1.21 14.20
N THR A 7 4.80 -2.38 13.91
CA THR A 7 4.84 -2.95 12.57
C THR A 7 4.15 -1.97 11.63
N PRO A 8 4.78 -1.57 10.51
CA PRO A 8 4.17 -0.61 9.60
C PRO A 8 2.83 -1.16 9.09
N PRO A 9 1.79 -0.31 9.03
CA PRO A 9 0.48 -0.72 8.54
C PRO A 9 0.62 -1.21 7.10
N ARG A 10 0.19 -2.44 6.85
CA ARG A 10 0.29 -3.05 5.51
C ARG A 10 -1.03 -2.93 4.75
N PRO A 11 -0.98 -2.67 3.43
CA PRO A 11 -2.16 -2.76 2.59
C PRO A 11 -2.71 -4.20 2.59
N PRO A 12 -3.98 -4.39 2.22
CA PRO A 12 -4.57 -5.71 2.18
C PRO A 12 -3.89 -6.56 1.09
N ARG A 13 -3.49 -7.79 1.44
CA ARG A 13 -2.72 -8.69 0.56
C ARG A 13 -3.38 -8.96 -0.79
N TRP A 14 -4.71 -8.92 -0.87
CA TRP A 14 -5.43 -9.10 -2.14
C TRP A 14 -5.20 -7.92 -3.11
N ALA A 15 -5.01 -6.70 -2.59
CA ALA A 15 -4.74 -5.52 -3.41
C ALA A 15 -3.30 -5.55 -3.97
N GLU A 16 -2.35 -6.07 -3.18
CA GLU A 16 -1.00 -6.35 -3.69
C GLU A 16 -1.02 -7.41 -4.80
N ARG A 17 -1.88 -8.43 -4.67
CA ARG A 17 -2.08 -9.42 -5.75
C ARG A 17 -2.72 -8.79 -7.00
N LEU A 18 -3.66 -7.87 -6.85
CA LEU A 18 -4.26 -7.14 -7.98
C LEU A 18 -3.19 -6.35 -8.76
N LEU A 19 -2.27 -5.71 -8.05
CA LEU A 19 -1.10 -5.01 -8.61
C LEU A 19 -0.22 -5.93 -9.46
N THR A 20 -0.11 -7.20 -9.06
CA THR A 20 0.64 -8.24 -9.79
C THR A 20 -0.04 -8.63 -11.10
N TRP A 21 -1.35 -8.47 -11.20
CA TRP A 21 -2.13 -8.77 -12.40
C TRP A 21 -2.19 -7.60 -13.39
N LEU A 22 -2.19 -6.36 -12.88
CA LEU A 22 -2.33 -5.16 -13.70
C LEU A 22 -1.00 -4.67 -14.28
N HIS A 23 0.11 -4.83 -13.54
CA HIS A 23 1.40 -4.26 -13.92
C HIS A 23 2.47 -5.31 -14.24
N PRO A 24 3.22 -5.16 -15.35
CA PRO A 24 4.38 -5.98 -15.62
C PRO A 24 5.45 -5.78 -14.52
N SER A 25 6.26 -6.82 -14.30
CA SER A 25 7.20 -6.90 -13.19
C SER A 25 8.18 -5.72 -13.10
N GLU A 26 8.55 -5.12 -14.24
CA GLU A 26 9.56 -4.07 -14.35
C GLU A 26 9.16 -2.76 -13.65
N THR A 27 7.87 -2.41 -13.63
CA THR A 27 7.36 -1.19 -12.97
C THR A 27 6.68 -1.49 -11.63
N ARG A 28 6.43 -2.77 -11.33
CA ARG A 28 5.63 -3.20 -10.19
C ARG A 28 6.29 -2.90 -8.85
N GLU A 29 7.61 -3.09 -8.73
CA GLU A 29 8.30 -2.90 -7.46
C GLU A 29 8.32 -1.44 -7.00
N GLU A 30 8.56 -0.52 -7.94
CA GLU A 30 8.53 0.92 -7.70
C GLU A 30 7.12 1.37 -7.30
N VAL A 31 6.11 1.04 -8.10
CA VAL A 31 4.71 1.39 -7.84
C VAL A 31 4.21 0.78 -6.52
N GLN A 32 4.58 -0.46 -6.19
CA GLN A 32 4.23 -1.10 -4.92
C GLN A 32 4.95 -0.44 -3.73
N GLY A 33 6.18 0.04 -3.93
CA GLY A 33 6.91 0.86 -2.96
C GLY A 33 6.14 2.14 -2.65
N ASP A 34 5.84 2.92 -3.68
CA ASP A 34 5.15 4.22 -3.59
C ASP A 34 3.77 4.09 -2.93
N LEU A 35 2.95 3.15 -3.41
CA LEU A 35 1.60 2.95 -2.87
C LEU A 35 1.62 2.50 -1.40
N ARG A 36 2.68 1.84 -0.94
CA ARG A 36 2.82 1.40 0.46
C ARG A 36 3.26 2.53 1.38
N GLU A 37 4.10 3.44 0.90
CA GLU A 37 4.41 4.68 1.60
C GLU A 37 3.14 5.55 1.73
N LEU A 38 2.41 5.74 0.63
CA LEU A 38 1.14 6.46 0.61
C LEU A 38 0.08 5.81 1.52
N PHE A 39 -0.01 4.47 1.54
CA PHE A 39 -0.92 3.77 2.44
C PHE A 39 -0.61 4.07 3.90
N THR A 40 0.67 4.13 4.26
CA THR A 40 1.10 4.43 5.63
C THR A 40 0.73 5.87 6.01
N ASP A 41 0.95 6.82 5.12
CA ASP A 41 0.56 8.22 5.31
C ASP A 41 -0.95 8.38 5.46
N TRP A 42 -1.74 7.79 4.56
CA TRP A 42 -3.20 7.83 4.63
C TRP A 42 -3.75 7.11 5.86
N HIS A 43 -3.12 5.99 6.25
CA HIS A 43 -3.50 5.27 7.46
C HIS A 43 -3.29 6.16 8.68
N ARG A 44 -2.15 6.86 8.76
CA ARG A 44 -1.83 7.77 9.85
C ARG A 44 -2.76 8.98 9.90
N ARG A 45 -3.09 9.58 8.75
CA ARG A 45 -3.91 10.80 8.69
C ARG A 45 -5.42 10.56 8.77
N ALA A 46 -5.89 9.49 8.16
CA ALA A 46 -7.31 9.29 7.84
C ALA A 46 -7.85 7.91 8.26
N GLY A 47 -6.99 7.05 8.82
CA GLY A 47 -7.34 5.72 9.27
C GLY A 47 -7.39 4.66 8.16
N VAL A 48 -7.47 3.40 8.60
CA VAL A 48 -7.33 2.22 7.72
C VAL A 48 -8.38 2.13 6.61
N ARG A 49 -9.64 2.55 6.85
CA ARG A 49 -10.70 2.46 5.84
C ARG A 49 -10.42 3.35 4.63
N ARG A 50 -10.08 4.62 4.87
CA ARG A 50 -9.75 5.59 3.80
C ARG A 50 -8.45 5.22 3.10
N ALA A 51 -7.45 4.74 3.85
CA ALA A 51 -6.19 4.25 3.28
C ALA A 51 -6.42 3.08 2.31
N ARG A 52 -7.28 2.13 2.66
CA ARG A 52 -7.62 0.98 1.79
C ARG A 52 -8.30 1.42 0.50
N ILE A 53 -9.28 2.33 0.58
CA ILE A 53 -9.98 2.83 -0.62
C ILE A 53 -8.97 3.53 -1.54
N ARG A 54 -8.17 4.48 -1.03
CA ARG A 54 -7.18 5.21 -1.84
C ARG A 54 -6.11 4.29 -2.42
N TYR A 55 -5.69 3.25 -1.70
CA TYR A 55 -4.75 2.26 -2.22
C TYR A 55 -5.33 1.50 -3.41
N VAL A 56 -6.57 1.03 -3.31
CA VAL A 56 -7.24 0.31 -4.41
C VAL A 56 -7.42 1.23 -5.63
N TRP A 57 -7.81 2.49 -5.42
CA TRP A 57 -7.87 3.47 -6.50
C TRP A 57 -6.51 3.74 -7.15
N GLY A 58 -5.44 3.84 -6.35
CA GLY A 58 -4.08 4.01 -6.85
C GLY A 58 -3.62 2.83 -7.71
N VAL A 59 -3.94 1.59 -7.29
CA VAL A 59 -3.67 0.37 -8.07
C VAL A 59 -4.42 0.34 -9.40
N LEU A 60 -5.64 0.89 -9.46
CA LEU A 60 -6.45 0.93 -10.69
C LEU A 60 -6.11 2.09 -11.63
N SER A 61 -5.41 3.13 -11.14
CA SER A 61 -5.14 4.36 -11.89
C SER A 61 -3.74 4.42 -12.50
N VAL A 62 -2.83 3.58 -12.02
CA VAL A 62 -1.42 3.51 -12.46
C VAL A 62 -1.27 2.59 -13.67
#